data_AF-E2SQE5-F1
#
_entry.id   AF-E2SQE5-F1
#
_cell.length_a   1.000
_cell.length_b   1.000
_cell.length_c   1.000
_cell.angle_alpha   90.00
_cell.angle_beta   90.00
_cell.angle_gamma   90.00
#
_symmetry.space_group_name_H-M   'P 1'
#
loop_
_entity.id
_entity.type
_entity.pdbx_description
1 polymer ?
#
loop_
_entity_poly.entity_id
_entity_poly.type
_entity_poly.pdbx_seq_one_letter_code
_entity_poly.pdbx_strand_id
1 'polypeptide(L)' 'MTIKRYVILGMMILFGIVLGRLAVRALLNFLMGGTLFGGNFL' A
#
# COMPACT_ATOMS: atom_id res chain seq x y z
N MET A 1 19.48 -17.58 17.74
CA MET A 1 18.04 -17.71 17.39
C MET A 1 17.43 -16.31 17.15
N THR A 2 17.82 -15.60 16.08
CA THR A 2 17.41 -14.18 15.91
C THR A 2 17.19 -13.76 14.45
N ILE A 3 17.92 -14.33 13.49
CA ILE A 3 17.82 -13.98 12.05
C ILE A 3 16.40 -14.10 11.49
N LYS A 4 15.65 -15.14 11.88
CA LYS A 4 14.27 -15.34 11.39
C LYS A 4 13.33 -14.17 11.75
N ARG A 5 13.54 -13.53 12.90
CA ARG A 5 12.72 -12.38 13.33
C ARG A 5 12.99 -11.15 12.48
N TYR A 6 14.24 -10.90 12.12
CA TYR A 6 14.62 -9.76 11.27
C TYR A 6 14.10 -9.91 9.84
N VAL A 7 14.07 -11.13 9.30
CA VAL A 7 13.50 -11.40 7.96
C VAL A 7 12.01 -11.08 7.93
N ILE A 8 11.25 -11.53 8.93
CA ILE A 8 9.81 -11.27 9.03
C ILE A 8 9.55 -9.76 9.19
N LEU A 9 10.34 -9.07 10.01
CA LEU A 9 10.22 -7.63 10.22
C LEU A 9 10.50 -6.85 8.92
N GLY A 10 11.55 -7.23 8.20
CA GLY A 10 11.90 -6.64 6.90
C GLY A 10 10.79 -6.84 5.87
N MET A 11 10.23 -8.05 5.77
CA MET A 11 9.09 -8.33 4.90
C MET A 11 7.87 -7.48 5.25
N MET A 12 7.51 -7.38 6.53
CA MET A 12 6.35 -6.60 6.98
C MET A 12 6.48 -5.11 6.62
N ILE A 13 7.68 -4.54 6.77
CA ILE A 13 7.96 -3.15 6.40
C ILE A 13 7.83 -2.98 4.88
N LEU A 14 8.37 -3.91 4.09
CA LEU A 14 8.33 -3.84 2.62
C LEU A 14 6.89 -3.91 2.11
N PHE A 15 6.09 -4.85 2.62
CA PHE A 15 4.67 -4.97 2.31
C PHE A 15 3.89 -3.72 2.75
N GLY A 16 4.18 -3.18 3.94
CA GLY A 16 3.56 -1.96 4.44
C GLY A 16 3.84 -0.74 3.58
N ILE A 17 5.06 -0.60 3.05
CA ILE A 17 5.42 0.50 2.14
C ILE A 17 4.68 0.38 0.81
N VAL A 18 4.66 -0.83 0.22
CA VAL A 18 3.98 -1.07 -1.06
C VAL A 18 2.47 -0.84 -0.93
N LEU A 19 1.83 -1.45 0.08
CA LEU A 19 0.40 -1.29 0.34
C LEU A 19 0.05 0.12 0.79
N GLY A 20 0.86 0.74 1.64
CA GLY A 20 0.64 2.12 2.10
C GLY A 20 0.65 3.13 0.95
N ARG A 21 1.55 2.98 -0.03
CA ARG A 21 1.59 3.84 -1.21
C ARG A 21 0.34 3.72 -2.07
N LEU A 22 -0.14 2.49 -2.30
CA LEU A 22 -1.35 2.21 -3.05
C LEU A 22 -2.60 2.67 -2.30
N ALA A 23 -2.68 2.39 -0.99
CA ALA A 23 -3.79 2.77 -0.13
C ALA A 23 -3.88 4.29 0.05
N VAL A 24 -2.75 5.00 0.22
CA VAL A 24 -2.73 6.47 0.29
C VAL A 24 -3.16 7.05 -1.05
N ARG A 25 -2.66 6.52 -2.17
CA ARG A 25 -3.07 6.99 -3.50
C ARG A 25 -4.56 6.73 -3.73
N ALA A 26 -5.08 5.56 -3.36
CA ALA A 26 -6.50 5.21 -3.46
C ALA A 26 -7.36 6.08 -2.52
N LEU A 27 -6.94 6.28 -1.28
CA LEU A 27 -7.63 7.13 -0.30
C LEU A 27 -7.69 8.58 -0.78
N LEU A 28 -6.58 9.13 -1.28
CA LEU A 28 -6.56 10.48 -1.85
C LEU A 28 -7.43 10.57 -3.12
N ASN A 29 -7.44 9.53 -3.96
CA ASN A 29 -8.33 9.44 -5.13
C ASN A 29 -9.81 9.45 -4.67
N PHE A 30 -10.15 8.71 -3.62
CA PHE A 30 -11.48 8.65 -3.01
C PHE A 30 -11.92 10.01 -2.44
N LEU A 31 -11.06 10.65 -1.66
CA LEU A 31 -11.35 11.92 -0.99
C LEU A 31 -11.45 13.10 -1.96
N MET A 32 -10.68 13.10 -3.06
CA MET A 32 -10.72 14.14 -4.08
C MET A 32 -11.88 13.96 -5.08
N GLY A 33 -12.77 12.98 -4.84
CA GLY A 33 -13.90 12.69 -5.73
C GLY A 33 -13.47 12.19 -7.12
N GLY A 34 -12.20 11.77 -7.26
CA GLY A 34 -11.62 11.29 -8.51
C GLY A 34 -11.71 9.76 -8.63
N THR A 35 -12.17 9.31 -9.80
CA THR A 35 -11.90 8.03 -10.51
C THR A 35 -11.95 6.65 -9.83
N LEU A 36 -12.13 6.46 -8.52
CA LEU A 36 -12.26 5.10 -7.96
C LEU A 36 -13.54 4.35 -8.41
N PHE A 37 -14.52 5.06 -8.99
CA PHE A 37 -15.70 4.47 -9.66
C PHE A 37 -15.98 5.06 -11.06
N GLY A 38 -15.05 5.83 -11.65
CA GLY A 38 -15.38 6.75 -12.76
C GLY A 38 -14.44 6.82 -13.96
N GLY A 39 -13.29 6.14 -14.01
CA GLY A 39 -12.47 6.24 -15.22
C GLY A 39 -11.17 5.46 -15.21
N ASN A 40 -11.18 4.37 -15.98
CA ASN A 40 -10.04 3.62 -16.50
C ASN A 40 -9.09 2.96 -15.49
N PHE A 41 -9.48 1.74 -15.13
CA PHE A 41 -8.56 0.62 -14.91
C PHE A 41 -7.95 0.12 -16.25
N LEU A 42 -7.58 1.06 -17.14
CA LEU A 42 -6.93 0.84 -18.44
C LEU A 42 -5.87 1.93 -18.64
#